data_AF-A0A1B8PZM7-F1
#
_entry.id   AF-A0A1B8PZM7-F1
#
_cell.length_a   1.000
_cell.length_b   1.000
_cell.length_c   1.000
_cell.angle_alpha   90.00
_cell.angle_beta   90.00
_cell.angle_gamma   90.00
#
_symmetry.space_group_name_H-M   'P 1'
#
loop_
_entity.id
_entity.type
_entity.pdbx_description
1 polymer ?
#
loop_
_entity_poly.entity_id
_entity_poly.type
_entity_poly.pdbx_seq_one_letter_code
_entity_poly.pdbx_strand_id
1 'polypeptide(L)' 'MNKEFAIETKQHALHCVEHLTSILYAEQFAECSPEVQERLKRNIGILIGEIQMTVLEEVYQSFPELDDLK' A
#
# COMPACT_ATOMS: atom_id res chain seq x y z
N MET A 1 -1.45 16.19 -13.17
CA MET A 1 -0.96 14.86 -13.61
C MET A 1 -1.59 14.53 -14.96
N ASN A 2 -0.87 13.87 -15.87
CA ASN A 2 -1.48 13.31 -17.08
C ASN A 2 -1.96 11.87 -16.81
N LYS A 3 -2.81 11.33 -17.69
CA LYS A 3 -3.45 10.03 -17.46
C LYS A 3 -2.47 8.86 -17.42
N GLU A 4 -1.44 8.89 -18.26
CA GLU A 4 -0.41 7.85 -18.30
C GLU A 4 0.36 7.78 -16.97
N PHE A 5 0.80 8.94 -16.48
CA PHE A 5 1.47 9.06 -15.18
C PHE A 5 0.56 8.64 -14.01
N ALA A 6 -0.75 8.93 -14.09
CA ALA A 6 -1.72 8.48 -13.09
C ALA A 6 -1.83 6.96 -13.00
N ILE A 7 -1.88 6.29 -14.16
CA ILE A 7 -1.94 4.83 -14.26
C ILE A 7 -0.66 4.21 -13.70
N GLU A 8 0.51 4.72 -14.10
CA GLU A 8 1.80 4.24 -13.61
C GLU A 8 1.93 4.45 -12.09
N THR A 9 1.54 5.62 -11.59
CA THR A 9 1.55 5.93 -10.14
C THR A 9 0.63 5.00 -9.36
N LYS A 10 -0.59 4.74 -9.85
CA LYS A 10 -1.51 3.75 -9.26
C LYS A 10 -0.86 2.38 -9.18
N GLN A 11 -0.26 1.89 -10.27
CA GLN A 11 0.37 0.57 -10.31
C GLN A 11 1.53 0.46 -9.32
N HIS A 12 2.39 1.48 -9.24
CA HIS A 12 3.48 1.48 -8.26
C HIS A 12 2.97 1.54 -6.82
N ALA A 13 1.96 2.36 -6.53
CA ALA A 13 1.36 2.43 -5.20
C ALA A 13 0.74 1.09 -4.78
N LEU A 14 0.03 0.42 -5.69
CA LEU A 14 -0.53 -0.91 -5.44
C LEU A 14 0.56 -1.96 -5.21
N HIS A 15 1.62 -2.00 -6.02
CA HIS A 15 2.76 -2.89 -5.78
C HIS A 15 3.43 -2.64 -4.42
N CYS A 16 3.55 -1.38 -3.98
CA CYS A 16 4.05 -1.06 -2.64
C CYS A 16 3.17 -1.67 -1.55
N VAL A 17 1.85 -1.57 -1.67
CA VAL A 17 0.91 -2.20 -0.73
C VAL A 17 1.05 -3.72 -0.74
N GLU A 18 1.16 -4.33 -1.92
CA GLU A 18 1.36 -5.78 -2.05
C GLU A 18 2.66 -6.25 -1.40
N HIS A 19 3.79 -5.57 -1.66
CA HIS A 19 5.09 -5.90 -1.05
C HIS A 19 5.10 -5.67 0.47
N LEU A 20 4.49 -4.59 0.95
CA LEU A 20 4.37 -4.36 2.39
C LEU A 20 3.54 -5.46 3.05
N THR A 21 2.45 -5.86 2.40
CA THR A 21 1.58 -6.94 2.88
C THR A 21 2.31 -8.27 2.87
N SER A 22 3.11 -8.57 1.83
CA SER A 22 3.83 -9.84 1.72
C SER A 22 4.86 -10.04 2.83
N ILE A 23 5.41 -8.97 3.42
CA ILE A 23 6.29 -9.07 4.60
C ILE A 23 5.55 -9.73 5.77
N LEU A 24 4.26 -9.42 5.97
CA LEU A 24 3.47 -9.98 7.08
C LEU A 24 3.08 -11.45 6.86
N TYR A 25 3.19 -11.94 5.62
CA TYR A 25 2.90 -13.32 5.26
C TYR A 25 4.17 -14.16 5.02
N ALA A 26 5.36 -13.57 5.12
CA ALA A 26 6.62 -14.28 4.97
C ALA A 26 6.79 -15.32 6.10
N GLU A 27 7.30 -16.51 5.78
CA GLU A 27 7.50 -17.56 6.79
C GLU A 27 8.38 -17.10 7.95
N GLN A 28 9.40 -16.29 7.65
CA GLN A 28 10.34 -15.72 8.63
C GLN A 28 9.68 -14.73 9.58
N PHE A 29 8.54 -14.15 9.20
CA PHE A 29 7.78 -13.27 10.08
C PHE A 29 7.23 -14.04 11.29
N ALA A 30 6.82 -15.30 11.10
CA ALA A 30 6.34 -16.16 12.18
C ALA A 30 7.44 -16.54 13.19
N GLU A 31 8.70 -16.49 12.78
CA GLU A 31 9.88 -16.76 13.62
C GLU A 31 10.25 -15.56 14.52
N CYS A 32 9.72 -14.37 14.23
CA CYS A 32 9.97 -13.17 15.03
C CYS A 32 9.29 -13.27 16.41
N SER A 33 9.83 -12.55 17.40
CA SER A 33 9.18 -12.46 18.71
C SER A 33 7.81 -11.77 18.61
N PRO A 34 6.84 -12.07 19.49
CA PRO A 34 5.52 -11.44 19.46
C PRO A 34 5.55 -9.91 19.46
N GLU A 35 6.48 -9.32 20.23
CA GLU A 35 6.67 -7.86 20.26
C GLU A 35 7.13 -7.30 18.91
N VAL A 36 8.07 -7.98 18.24
CA VAL A 36 8.53 -7.59 16.90
C VAL A 36 7.39 -7.72 15.89
N GLN A 37 6.62 -8.81 15.95
CA GLN A 37 5.49 -9.04 15.05
C GLN A 37 4.43 -7.93 15.19
N GLU A 38 4.06 -7.56 16.42
CA GLU A 38 3.09 -6.49 16.66
C GLU A 38 3.57 -5.14 16.17
N ARG A 39 4.84 -4.78 16.44
CA ARG A 39 5.42 -3.52 15.95
C ARG A 39 5.45 -3.47 14.42
N LEU A 40 5.83 -4.57 13.77
CA LEU A 40 5.86 -4.65 12.30
C LEU A 40 4.46 -4.56 11.70
N LYS A 41 3.47 -5.32 12.21
CA LYS A 41 2.07 -5.22 11.77
C LYS A 41 1.55 -3.79 11.87
N ARG A 42 1.76 -3.14 13.01
CA ARG A 42 1.34 -1.75 13.23
C ARG A 42 2.01 -0.80 12.23
N ASN A 43 3.33 -0.87 12.10
CA ASN A 43 4.07 0.06 11.24
C ASN A 43 3.76 -0.15 9.75
N ILE A 44 3.65 -1.41 9.31
CA ILE A 44 3.24 -1.75 7.94
C ILE A 44 1.80 -1.29 7.67
N GLY A 45 0.88 -1.50 8.61
CA GLY A 45 -0.50 -1.02 8.48
C GLY A 45 -0.59 0.50 8.33
N ILE A 46 0.23 1.26 9.08
CA ILE A 46 0.33 2.72 8.92
C ILE A 46 0.82 3.09 7.51
N LEU A 47 1.89 2.47 7.03
CA LEU A 47 2.44 2.76 5.70
C LEU A 47 1.44 2.44 4.57
N ILE A 48 0.71 1.33 4.68
CA ILE A 48 -0.36 0.99 3.73
C ILE A 48 -1.45 2.08 3.73
N GLY A 49 -1.89 2.50 4.92
CA GLY A 49 -2.87 3.57 5.08
C GLY A 49 -2.37 4.90 4.48
N GLU A 50 -1.10 5.25 4.69
CA GLU A 50 -0.51 6.46 4.11
C GLU A 50 -0.48 6.39 2.58
N ILE A 51 -0.07 5.26 1.98
CA ILE A 51 -0.09 5.08 0.52
C ILE A 51 -1.52 5.28 -0.04
N GLN A 52 -2.51 4.70 0.62
CA GLN A 52 -3.92 4.81 0.22
C GLN A 52 -4.43 6.24 0.32
N MET A 53 -4.24 6.88 1.48
CA MET A 53 -4.80 8.20 1.78
C MET A 53 -4.04 9.36 1.13
N THR A 54 -2.81 9.14 0.65
CA THR A 54 -1.99 10.21 0.06
C THR A 54 -1.77 10.00 -1.43
N VAL A 55 -1.20 8.88 -1.84
CA VAL A 55 -0.82 8.66 -3.25
C VAL A 55 -2.02 8.24 -4.08
N LEU A 56 -2.76 7.22 -3.63
CA LEU A 56 -3.92 6.72 -4.38
C LEU A 56 -5.08 7.71 -4.36
N GLU A 57 -5.35 8.36 -3.23
CA GLU A 57 -6.36 9.43 -3.14
C GLU A 57 -6.10 10.55 -4.16
N GLU A 58 -4.85 11.01 -4.30
CA GLU A 58 -4.52 12.07 -5.26
C GLU A 58 -4.70 11.63 -6.72
N VAL A 59 -4.38 10.36 -7.02
CA VAL A 59 -4.65 9.75 -8.33
C VAL A 59 -6.15 9.71 -8.60
N TYR A 60 -6.95 9.26 -7.65
CA TYR A 60 -8.40 9.09 -7.84
C TYR A 60 -9.17 10.41 -7.82
N GLN A 61 -8.69 11.43 -7.11
CA GLN A 61 -9.25 12.79 -7.22
C GLN A 61 -8.98 13.40 -8.60
N SER A 62 -7.80 13.14 -9.17
CA SER A 62 -7.42 13.64 -10.51
C SER A 62 -8.07 12.83 -11.65
N PHE A 63 -8.25 11.52 -11.47
CA PHE A 63 -8.77 10.57 -12.46
C PHE A 63 -9.73 9.56 -11.78
N PRO A 64 -10.98 9.96 -11.47
CA PRO A 64 -11.92 9.13 -10.73
C PRO A 64 -12.27 7.81 -11.41
N GLU A 65 -12.12 7.71 -12.73
CA GLU A 65 -12.36 6.48 -13.47
C GLU A 65 -11.31 5.39 -13.23
N LEU A 66 -10.21 5.71 -12.55
CA LEU A 66 -9.17 4.75 -12.15
C LEU A 66 -9.45 4.10 -10.79
N ASP A 67 -10.47 4.55 -10.06
CA ASP A 67 -10.90 3.96 -8.79
C ASP A 67 -11.84 2.77 -9.06
N ASP A 68 -11.30 1.57 -8.97
CA ASP A 68 -12.02 0.31 -9.25
C ASP A 68 -13.00 -0.08 -8.11
N LEU A 69 -13.05 0.69 -7.02
CA LEU A 69 -13.89 0.43 -5.84
C LEU A 69 -15.25 1.17 -5.88
N LYS A 70 -15.58 1.83 -7.00
CA LYS A 70 -16.86 2.51 -7.23
C LYS A 70 -17.84 1.73 -8.10
#